data_AF-A0A524R0I5-F1
#
_entry.id   AF-A0A524R0I5-F1
#
_cell.length_a   1.000
_cell.length_b   1.000
_cell.length_c   1.000
_cell.angle_alpha   90.00
_cell.angle_beta   90.00
_cell.angle_gamma   90.00
#
_symmetry.space_group_name_H-M   'P 1'
#
loop_
_entity.id
_entity.type
_entity.pdbx_description
1 polymer ?
#
loop_
_entity_poly.entity_id
_entity_poly.type
_entity_poly.pdbx_seq_one_letter_code
_entity_poly.pdbx_strand_id
1 'polypeptide(L)'
;VKRFVDEMGARFVSPDTIYDQEADIYAPCALGATINDDTLARLKVEIIAGGANNQLADEERHGRLVEEKGFLYAPDFVINSGGLINVYGEIEGWTQERAKRKAQEIYDTIFNVFTIAERDAIPTFLAADRLAEERIESFARLNPMWIGGDR
;
A
#
# COMPACT_ATOMS: atom_id res chain seq x y z
N VAL A 1 -19.24 2.08 -16.04
CA VAL A 1 -19.39 3.44 -15.47
C VAL A 1 -20.82 3.70 -15.00
N LYS A 2 -21.82 3.83 -15.89
CA LYS A 2 -23.22 4.12 -15.51
C LYS A 2 -23.78 3.18 -14.42
N ARG A 3 -23.63 1.86 -14.59
CA ARG A 3 -24.06 0.87 -13.59
C ARG A 3 -23.50 1.13 -12.18
N PHE A 4 -22.20 1.42 -12.09
CA PHE A 4 -21.54 1.66 -10.80
C PHE A 4 -22.00 2.98 -10.14
N VAL A 5 -22.19 4.02 -10.95
CA VAL A 5 -22.78 5.30 -10.50
C VAL A 5 -24.17 5.06 -9.90
N ASP A 6 -25.01 4.31 -10.59
CA ASP A 6 -26.38 4.04 -10.16
C ASP A 6 -26.43 3.14 -8.90
N GLU A 7 -25.60 2.09 -8.83
CA GLU A 7 -25.57 1.12 -7.71
C GLU A 7 -24.96 1.70 -6.43
N MET A 8 -23.91 2.52 -6.55
CA MET A 8 -23.12 3.02 -5.42
C MET A 8 -23.45 4.46 -5.04
N GLY A 9 -24.33 5.14 -5.80
CA GLY A 9 -24.60 6.58 -5.63
C GLY A 9 -23.37 7.45 -5.90
N ALA A 10 -22.42 6.96 -6.69
CA ALA A 10 -21.14 7.64 -6.93
C ALA A 10 -21.31 8.79 -7.93
N ARG A 11 -20.50 9.85 -7.80
CA ARG A 11 -20.43 10.92 -8.79
C ARG A 11 -19.44 10.56 -9.89
N PHE A 12 -19.89 10.59 -11.14
CA PHE A 12 -18.96 10.52 -12.27
C PHE A 12 -18.19 11.83 -12.40
N VAL A 13 -16.87 11.72 -12.57
CA VAL A 13 -15.95 12.81 -12.90
C VAL A 13 -15.05 12.37 -14.05
N SER A 14 -14.55 13.31 -14.84
CA SER A 14 -13.66 12.97 -15.95
C SER A 14 -12.28 12.57 -15.42
N PRO A 15 -11.54 11.69 -16.13
CA PRO A 15 -10.19 11.31 -15.73
C PRO A 15 -9.27 12.51 -15.50
N ASP A 16 -9.39 13.55 -16.32
CA ASP A 16 -8.54 14.73 -16.21
C ASP A 16 -8.86 15.57 -14.99
N THR A 17 -10.06 15.48 -14.41
CA THR A 17 -10.48 16.31 -13.27
C THR A 17 -10.48 15.55 -11.94
N ILE A 18 -10.16 14.26 -11.95
CA ILE A 18 -10.20 13.40 -10.75
C ILE A 18 -9.30 13.92 -9.62
N TYR A 19 -8.16 14.52 -9.98
CA TYR A 19 -7.17 15.03 -9.02
C TYR A 19 -7.60 16.33 -8.33
N ASP A 20 -8.55 17.07 -8.91
CA ASP A 20 -8.99 18.38 -8.40
C ASP A 20 -10.22 18.29 -7.48
N GLN A 21 -10.76 17.07 -7.31
CA GLN A 21 -11.94 16.81 -6.50
C GLN A 21 -11.62 16.94 -5.01
N GLU A 22 -12.56 17.51 -4.26
CA GLU A 22 -12.51 17.53 -2.80
C GLU A 22 -12.92 16.15 -2.27
N ALA A 23 -12.02 15.51 -1.53
CA ALA A 23 -12.21 14.21 -0.91
C ALA A 23 -11.23 14.04 0.24
N ASP A 24 -11.48 13.08 1.14
CA ASP A 24 -10.54 12.80 2.22
C ASP A 24 -9.38 11.89 1.75
N ILE A 25 -9.70 10.97 0.82
CA ILE A 25 -8.79 9.91 0.36
C ILE A 25 -8.71 9.89 -1.16
N TYR A 26 -7.49 9.94 -1.70
CA TYR A 26 -7.21 9.59 -3.10
C TYR A 26 -6.78 8.12 -3.21
N ALA A 27 -7.53 7.33 -3.98
CA ALA A 27 -7.30 5.90 -4.18
C ALA A 27 -6.90 5.58 -5.63
N PRO A 28 -5.61 5.66 -6.00
CA PRO A 28 -5.14 5.29 -7.34
C PRO A 28 -5.26 3.76 -7.55
N CYS A 29 -6.15 3.35 -8.46
CA CYS A 29 -6.45 1.93 -8.71
C CYS A 29 -6.39 1.54 -10.21
N ALA A 30 -5.84 2.41 -11.07
CA ALA A 30 -5.85 2.21 -12.53
C ALA A 30 -4.45 1.94 -13.09
N LEU A 31 -3.59 2.96 -13.11
CA LEU A 31 -2.22 2.90 -13.63
C LEU A 31 -1.25 3.43 -12.56
N GLY A 32 0.03 3.10 -12.72
CA GLY A 32 1.11 3.67 -11.90
C GLY A 32 1.47 5.11 -12.31
N ALA A 33 2.44 5.68 -11.62
CA ALA A 33 3.01 7.01 -11.82
C ALA A 33 2.00 8.17 -11.73
N THR A 34 0.83 7.94 -11.11
CA THR A 34 -0.19 8.97 -10.92
C THR A 34 0.12 9.88 -9.74
N ILE A 35 1.12 9.57 -8.91
CA ILE A 35 1.66 10.46 -7.89
C ILE A 35 2.96 11.08 -8.44
N ASN A 36 2.86 12.35 -8.87
CA ASN A 36 3.95 13.10 -9.50
C ASN A 36 3.80 14.61 -9.22
N ASP A 37 4.71 15.44 -9.77
CA ASP A 37 4.67 16.91 -9.62
C ASP A 37 3.29 17.53 -9.89
N ASP A 38 2.66 17.16 -11.01
CA ASP A 38 1.40 17.77 -11.46
C ASP A 38 0.25 17.36 -10.53
N THR A 39 0.12 16.07 -10.26
CA THR A 39 -1.00 15.55 -9.48
C THR A 39 -0.88 15.94 -8.00
N LEU A 40 0.31 15.93 -7.41
CA LEU A 40 0.54 16.38 -6.03
C LEU A 40 0.32 17.89 -5.82
N ALA A 41 0.34 18.69 -6.88
CA ALA A 41 -0.04 20.10 -6.81
C ALA A 41 -1.55 20.31 -6.83
N ARG A 42 -2.32 19.31 -7.30
CA ARG A 42 -3.75 19.40 -7.57
C ARG A 42 -4.61 18.71 -6.52
N LEU A 43 -4.09 17.62 -5.93
CA LEU A 43 -4.77 16.82 -4.93
C LEU A 43 -5.22 17.67 -3.73
N LYS A 44 -6.51 17.50 -3.36
CA LYS A 44 -7.15 18.12 -2.20
C LYS A 44 -7.64 17.05 -1.23
N VAL A 45 -6.70 16.22 -0.78
CA VAL A 45 -6.94 15.05 0.07
C VAL A 45 -5.95 15.03 1.22
N GLU A 46 -6.22 14.23 2.24
CA GLU A 46 -5.29 14.01 3.36
C GLU A 46 -4.54 12.69 3.20
N ILE A 47 -5.17 11.69 2.57
CA ILE A 47 -4.65 10.33 2.50
C ILE A 47 -4.52 9.88 1.04
N ILE A 48 -3.42 9.20 0.74
CA ILE A 48 -3.22 8.48 -0.53
C ILE A 48 -3.13 6.98 -0.23
N ALA A 49 -4.12 6.21 -0.69
CA ALA A 49 -4.23 4.78 -0.42
C ALA A 49 -4.98 4.08 -1.56
N GLY A 50 -4.25 3.47 -2.48
CA GLY A 50 -4.81 2.83 -3.67
C GLY A 50 -4.19 1.47 -3.98
N GLY A 51 -4.82 0.73 -4.90
CA GLY A 51 -4.39 -0.62 -5.29
C GLY A 51 -3.49 -0.70 -6.53
N ALA A 52 -3.20 0.42 -7.20
CA ALA A 52 -2.31 0.42 -8.37
C ALA A 52 -0.86 0.07 -7.96
N ASN A 53 -0.08 -0.48 -8.89
CA ASN A 53 1.36 -0.71 -8.71
C ASN A 53 2.16 0.48 -9.23
N ASN A 54 3.35 0.71 -8.64
CA ASN A 54 4.28 1.78 -9.00
C ASN A 54 3.60 3.15 -8.94
N GLN A 55 2.91 3.48 -7.85
CA GLN A 55 2.07 4.68 -7.77
C GLN A 55 2.89 5.98 -7.84
N LEU A 56 4.05 6.00 -7.18
CA LEU A 56 5.03 7.08 -7.26
C LEU A 56 5.70 7.05 -8.63
N ALA A 57 5.70 8.16 -9.36
CA ALA A 57 6.36 8.22 -10.67
C ALA A 57 7.90 8.22 -10.57
N ASP A 58 8.40 8.62 -9.42
CA ASP A 58 9.81 8.65 -9.01
C ASP A 58 9.76 8.42 -7.50
N GLU A 59 10.20 7.25 -7.07
CA GLU A 59 10.01 6.75 -5.71
C GLU A 59 10.70 7.63 -4.66
N GLU A 60 11.98 7.98 -4.91
CA GLU A 60 12.75 8.83 -4.01
C GLU A 60 12.21 10.26 -3.95
N ARG A 61 11.93 10.85 -5.12
CA ARG A 61 11.53 12.25 -5.18
C ARG A 61 10.09 12.46 -4.73
N HIS A 62 9.15 11.68 -5.28
CA HIS A 62 7.73 11.84 -4.97
C HIS A 62 7.37 11.24 -3.62
N GLY A 63 8.07 10.19 -3.16
CA GLY A 63 7.86 9.64 -1.82
C GLY A 63 8.17 10.66 -0.72
N ARG A 64 9.26 11.43 -0.87
CA ARG A 64 9.58 12.55 0.04
C ARG A 64 8.61 13.72 -0.12
N LEU A 65 8.28 14.09 -1.35
CA LEU A 65 7.38 15.21 -1.62
C LEU A 65 5.97 15.00 -1.06
N VAL A 66 5.50 13.75 -1.06
CA VAL A 66 4.24 13.34 -0.42
C VAL A 66 4.25 13.68 1.07
N GLU A 67 5.32 13.33 1.78
CA GLU A 67 5.49 13.60 3.21
C GLU A 67 5.67 15.11 3.47
N GLU A 68 6.48 15.80 2.68
CA GLU A 68 6.69 17.25 2.79
C GLU A 68 5.39 18.06 2.62
N LYS A 69 4.47 17.55 1.78
CA LYS A 69 3.13 18.13 1.57
C LYS A 69 2.12 17.73 2.65
N GLY A 70 2.49 16.84 3.57
CA GLY A 70 1.65 16.39 4.68
C GLY A 70 0.62 15.33 4.30
N PHE A 71 0.78 14.64 3.16
CA PHE A 71 -0.11 13.53 2.81
C PHE A 71 0.28 12.26 3.57
N LEU A 72 -0.70 11.57 4.14
CA LEU A 72 -0.49 10.22 4.66
C LEU A 72 -0.54 9.22 3.51
N TYR A 73 0.59 8.61 3.17
CA TYR A 73 0.68 7.67 2.06
C TYR A 73 0.85 6.23 2.52
N ALA A 74 -0.07 5.35 2.11
CA ALA A 74 0.02 3.91 2.27
C ALA A 74 0.82 3.30 1.10
N PRO A 75 2.03 2.75 1.33
CA PRO A 75 2.87 2.22 0.26
C PRO A 75 2.16 1.13 -0.55
N ASP A 76 2.32 1.22 -1.87
CA ASP A 76 1.50 0.47 -2.83
C ASP A 76 1.65 -1.05 -2.72
N PHE A 77 2.88 -1.56 -2.66
CA PHE A 77 3.15 -2.99 -2.55
C PHE A 77 2.70 -3.61 -1.22
N VAL A 78 2.49 -2.78 -0.17
CA VAL A 78 1.96 -3.25 1.11
C VAL A 78 0.45 -3.31 1.06
N ILE A 79 -0.22 -2.22 0.66
CA ILE A 79 -1.69 -2.13 0.66
C ILE A 79 -2.32 -3.07 -0.38
N ASN A 80 -1.67 -3.31 -1.51
CA ASN A 80 -2.19 -4.18 -2.58
C ASN A 80 -1.79 -5.67 -2.45
N SER A 81 -1.10 -6.04 -1.37
CA SER A 81 -0.53 -7.39 -1.14
C SER A 81 -1.56 -8.52 -1.03
N GLY A 82 -2.86 -8.20 -0.90
CA GLY A 82 -3.94 -9.18 -0.79
C GLY A 82 -4.00 -10.19 -1.93
N GLY A 83 -3.60 -9.78 -3.15
CA GLY A 83 -3.53 -10.69 -4.31
C GLY A 83 -2.49 -11.81 -4.12
N LEU A 84 -1.29 -11.46 -3.65
CA LEU A 84 -0.23 -12.45 -3.37
C LEU A 84 -0.58 -13.34 -2.19
N ILE A 85 -1.20 -12.78 -1.14
CA ILE A 85 -1.71 -13.55 0.01
C ILE A 85 -2.70 -14.62 -0.47
N ASN A 86 -3.61 -14.26 -1.38
CA ASN A 86 -4.58 -15.20 -1.93
C ASN A 86 -3.90 -16.31 -2.74
N VAL A 87 -2.98 -15.97 -3.66
CA VAL A 87 -2.25 -16.95 -4.47
C VAL A 87 -1.44 -17.91 -3.60
N TYR A 88 -0.77 -17.40 -2.56
CA TYR A 88 -0.09 -18.26 -1.59
C TYR A 88 -1.09 -19.20 -0.87
N GLY A 89 -2.25 -18.67 -0.48
CA GLY A 89 -3.32 -19.48 0.10
C GLY A 89 -3.80 -20.60 -0.82
N GLU A 90 -3.85 -20.38 -2.14
CA GLU A 90 -4.20 -21.43 -3.11
C GLU A 90 -3.16 -22.56 -3.13
N ILE A 91 -1.87 -22.22 -3.11
CA ILE A 91 -0.76 -23.20 -3.05
C ILE A 91 -0.85 -24.03 -1.76
N GLU A 92 -1.16 -23.39 -0.64
CA GLU A 92 -1.26 -24.03 0.68
C GLU A 92 -2.63 -24.68 0.96
N GLY A 93 -3.55 -24.69 -0.01
CA GLY A 93 -4.88 -25.29 0.14
C GLY A 93 -5.78 -24.60 1.18
N TRP A 94 -5.63 -23.29 1.37
CA TRP A 94 -6.45 -22.51 2.29
C TRP A 94 -7.88 -22.36 1.80
N THR A 95 -8.81 -22.24 2.76
CA THR A 95 -10.17 -21.79 2.45
C THR A 95 -10.19 -20.31 2.09
N GLN A 96 -11.17 -19.88 1.30
CA GLN A 96 -11.38 -18.47 0.98
C GLN A 96 -11.50 -17.61 2.26
N GLU A 97 -12.16 -18.13 3.29
CA GLU A 97 -12.33 -17.44 4.57
C GLU A 97 -10.98 -17.23 5.30
N ARG A 98 -10.07 -18.21 5.22
CA ARG A 98 -8.73 -18.06 5.77
C ARG A 98 -7.91 -17.04 4.97
N ALA A 99 -7.96 -17.08 3.64
CA ALA A 99 -7.27 -16.11 2.79
C ALA A 99 -7.75 -14.67 3.06
N LYS A 100 -9.07 -14.47 3.20
CA LYS A 100 -9.66 -13.18 3.58
C LYS A 100 -9.19 -12.70 4.96
N ARG A 101 -9.23 -13.58 5.98
CA ARG A 101 -8.71 -13.23 7.31
C ARG A 101 -7.23 -12.86 7.27
N LYS A 102 -6.42 -13.57 6.48
CA LYS A 102 -5.01 -13.23 6.32
C LYS A 102 -4.81 -11.87 5.63
N ALA A 103 -5.63 -11.56 4.62
CA ALA A 103 -5.60 -10.25 3.96
C ALA A 103 -6.05 -9.09 4.88
N GLN A 104 -6.87 -9.35 5.91
CA GLN A 104 -7.22 -8.33 6.91
C GLN A 104 -6.01 -7.86 7.73
N GLU A 105 -4.97 -8.68 7.88
CA GLU A 105 -3.71 -8.31 8.56
C GLU A 105 -2.89 -7.25 7.80
N ILE A 106 -3.28 -6.90 6.57
CA ILE A 106 -2.71 -5.76 5.84
C ILE A 106 -2.90 -4.46 6.64
N TYR A 107 -4.01 -4.34 7.38
CA TYR A 107 -4.25 -3.22 8.29
C TYR A 107 -3.11 -3.03 9.29
N ASP A 108 -2.78 -4.08 10.04
CA ASP A 108 -1.70 -4.05 11.03
C ASP A 108 -0.34 -3.82 10.37
N THR A 109 -0.14 -4.37 9.17
CA THR A 109 1.10 -4.19 8.41
C THR A 109 1.31 -2.73 8.01
N ILE A 110 0.28 -2.07 7.46
CA ILE A 110 0.32 -0.63 7.13
C ILE A 110 0.50 0.20 8.41
N PHE A 111 -0.16 -0.16 9.50
CA PHE A 111 0.00 0.56 10.77
C PHE A 111 1.44 0.47 11.31
N ASN A 112 2.08 -0.69 11.17
CA ASN A 112 3.50 -0.85 11.52
C ASN A 112 4.41 -0.02 10.62
N VAL A 113 4.10 0.12 9.33
CA VAL A 113 4.83 1.03 8.43
C VAL A 113 4.75 2.47 8.95
N PHE A 114 3.57 2.94 9.30
CA PHE A 114 3.40 4.29 9.87
C PHE A 114 4.15 4.45 11.20
N THR A 115 4.11 3.42 12.05
CA THR A 115 4.85 3.42 13.32
C THR A 115 6.36 3.51 13.10
N ILE A 116 6.90 2.81 12.10
CA ILE A 116 8.34 2.86 11.75
C ILE A 116 8.69 4.22 11.14
N ALA A 117 7.83 4.76 10.26
CA ALA A 117 8.01 6.08 9.67
C ALA A 117 8.13 7.17 10.75
N GLU A 118 7.21 7.16 11.72
CA GLU A 118 7.23 8.08 12.86
C GLU A 118 8.45 7.85 13.78
N ARG A 119 8.73 6.60 14.14
CA ARG A 119 9.85 6.21 15.02
C ARG A 119 11.19 6.71 14.48
N ASP A 120 11.41 6.54 13.18
CA ASP A 120 12.71 6.77 12.56
C ASP A 120 12.78 8.07 11.77
N ALA A 121 11.70 8.86 11.74
CA ALA A 121 11.56 10.09 10.97
C ALA A 121 11.94 9.90 9.48
N ILE A 122 11.32 8.92 8.83
CA ILE A 122 11.51 8.63 7.41
C ILE A 122 10.18 8.54 6.66
N PRO A 123 10.17 8.79 5.34
CA PRO A 123 9.00 8.58 4.50
C PRO A 123 8.43 7.16 4.60
N THR A 124 7.12 7.02 4.41
CA THR A 124 6.43 5.73 4.53
C THR A 124 6.90 4.68 3.52
N PHE A 125 7.34 5.09 2.32
CA PHE A 125 7.89 4.16 1.33
C PHE A 125 9.17 3.47 1.84
N LEU A 126 10.10 4.24 2.42
CA LEU A 126 11.31 3.70 3.06
C LEU A 126 10.98 2.89 4.32
N ALA A 127 9.93 3.28 5.05
CA ALA A 127 9.52 2.56 6.26
C ALA A 127 8.96 1.18 5.92
N ALA A 128 8.32 1.03 4.76
CA ALA A 128 7.87 -0.27 4.25
C ALA A 128 9.05 -1.18 3.88
N ASP A 129 10.08 -0.64 3.23
CA ASP A 129 11.32 -1.38 2.96
C ASP A 129 11.99 -1.82 4.26
N ARG A 130 12.13 -0.91 5.23
CA ARG A 130 12.71 -1.21 6.54
C ARG A 130 11.93 -2.30 7.28
N LEU A 131 10.60 -2.25 7.25
CA LEU A 131 9.76 -3.30 7.84
C LEU A 131 10.05 -4.67 7.22
N ALA A 132 10.20 -4.72 5.89
CA ALA A 132 10.51 -5.95 5.17
C ALA A 132 11.92 -6.47 5.54
N GLU A 133 12.93 -5.60 5.56
CA GLU A 133 14.31 -5.92 5.94
C GLU A 133 14.39 -6.43 7.38
N GLU A 134 13.81 -5.71 8.35
CA GLU A 134 13.74 -6.12 9.76
C GLU A 134 13.11 -7.51 9.91
N ARG A 135 12.07 -7.80 9.12
CA ARG A 135 11.40 -9.10 9.12
C ARG A 135 12.30 -10.20 8.58
N ILE A 136 12.96 -9.99 7.44
CA ILE A 136 13.88 -10.96 6.82
C ILE A 136 15.04 -11.26 7.77
N GLU A 137 15.64 -10.24 8.36
CA GLU A 137 16.74 -10.40 9.30
C GLU A 137 16.33 -11.13 10.58
N SER A 138 15.15 -10.81 11.14
CA SER A 138 14.65 -11.47 12.34
C SER A 138 14.51 -12.98 12.13
N PHE A 139 14.02 -13.40 10.96
CA PHE A 139 13.94 -14.81 10.59
C PHE A 139 15.33 -15.42 10.36
N ALA A 140 16.23 -14.72 9.66
CA ALA A 140 17.58 -15.20 9.41
C ALA A 140 18.35 -15.47 10.72
N ARG A 141 18.13 -14.66 11.77
CA ARG A 141 18.72 -14.84 13.11
C ARG A 141 18.14 -16.02 13.90
N LEU A 142 16.91 -16.44 13.60
CA LEU A 142 16.26 -17.61 14.23
C LEU A 142 16.66 -18.94 13.56
N ASN A 143 17.00 -18.90 12.27
CA ASN A 143 17.31 -20.08 11.46
C ASN A 143 18.74 -20.70 11.59
N PRO A 144 19.74 -20.15 12.32
CA PRO A 144 21.02 -20.85 12.50
C PRO A 144 20.96 -21.93 13.58
N MET A 145 19.86 -22.06 14.34
CA MET A 145 19.61 -23.22 15.20
C MET A 145 19.23 -24.41 14.32
N TRP A 146 20.25 -25.18 13.93
CA TRP A 146 20.13 -26.47 13.26
C TRP A 146 19.03 -27.33 13.91
N ILE A 147 17.90 -27.49 13.23
CA ILE A 147 16.93 -28.53 13.57
C ILE A 147 17.32 -29.73 12.71
N GLY A 148 18.13 -30.62 13.30
CA GLY A 148 18.46 -31.90 12.70
C GLY A 148 17.18 -32.66 12.36
N GLY A 149 16.83 -32.69 11.09
CA GLY A 149 15.82 -33.61 10.58
C GLY A 149 16.46 -34.97 10.39
N ASP A 150 16.11 -35.92 11.25
CA ASP A 150 16.35 -37.35 11.01
C ASP A 150 15.72 -37.77 9.68
N ARG A 151 16.50 -38.54 8.91
CA ARG A 151 16.05 -39.28 7.73
C ARG A 151 15.19 -40.48 8.13
#